data_AF-A0A9W6Z7E4-F1
#
_entry.id   AF-A0A9W6Z7E4-F1
#
_cell.length_a   1.000
_cell.length_b   1.000
_cell.length_c   1.000
_cell.angle_alpha   90.00
_cell.angle_beta   90.00
_cell.angle_gamma   90.00
#
_symmetry.space_group_name_H-M   'P 1'
#
loop_
_entity.id
_entity.type
_entity.pdbx_description
1 polymer ?
#
loop_
_entity_poly.entity_id
_entity_poly.type
_entity_poly.pdbx_seq_one_letter_code
_entity_poly.pdbx_strand_id
1 'polypeptide(L)'
;MTSNEDCGQSVEDQITSVDSTNDLHDDNNSRPKKKRKTMHDSFELIERFNSFDLEDCETVDPLLGVSQKLFPIMGKVASLITKIRKEDSNKTTTQLHSQYKPKKRKRNSLMIISKAVQLKTELENWSPPSFRNLQIEDPLFDLASTIATAEAYRYATLLYLHQAVPEIPSSSSHSLAENILMLFASIPTSSRTCVTHIFPLLVASCEAEPGDEREWVKERWGFLSKKMWIGTIDRAFEVVKEVWSRRDILRNKKDQVNVDNSGSDRNSTSPRSDVSDEDAYYKVTKRINDAVNSDDVRSLDNEPDVRLGGWAHWTTVMDDWNWEVLLA
;
A
#
# COMPACT_ATOMS: atom_id res chain seq x y z
N MET A 1 43.48 26.93 48.63
CA MET A 1 43.27 27.98 49.66
C MET A 1 42.27 28.96 49.08
N THR A 2 40.99 28.73 49.40
CA THR A 2 40.09 29.67 50.09
C THR A 2 39.54 30.76 49.16
N SER A 3 38.32 30.57 48.60
CA SER A 3 37.01 30.99 49.16
C SER A 3 36.66 32.42 48.69
N ASN A 4 35.73 32.59 47.75
CA ASN A 4 34.25 32.67 47.88
C ASN A 4 33.75 34.07 48.30
N GLU A 5 32.87 34.64 47.45
CA GLU A 5 31.69 35.48 47.74
C GLU A 5 31.06 35.81 46.36
N ASP A 6 30.06 35.07 45.86
CA ASP A 6 28.63 35.02 46.21
C ASP A 6 27.83 36.22 45.65
N CYS A 7 26.88 35.94 44.73
CA CYS A 7 25.51 36.47 44.74
C CYS A 7 24.74 35.95 43.52
N GLY A 8 23.60 35.31 43.77
CA GLY A 8 22.69 34.81 42.74
C GLY A 8 21.57 35.76 42.35
N GLN A 9 20.60 35.15 41.66
CA GLN A 9 19.22 35.55 41.38
C GLN A 9 18.89 36.13 39.99
N SER A 10 17.99 35.39 39.36
CA SER A 10 17.20 35.60 38.16
C SER A 10 16.04 36.55 38.44
N VAL A 11 15.68 37.43 37.49
CA VAL A 11 14.27 37.77 37.24
C VAL A 11 14.04 38.31 35.82
N GLU A 12 12.85 37.98 35.32
CA GLU A 12 12.21 38.26 34.04
C GLU A 12 11.93 39.74 33.73
N ASP A 13 11.31 39.95 32.56
CA ASP A 13 10.53 41.11 32.13
C ASP A 13 11.22 42.21 31.31
N GLN A 14 11.13 42.07 29.98
CA GLN A 14 10.90 43.22 29.09
C GLN A 14 9.84 42.87 28.05
N ILE A 15 8.60 43.26 28.34
CA ILE A 15 7.51 43.47 27.36
C ILE A 15 7.20 44.97 27.37
N THR A 16 7.32 45.63 26.22
CA THR A 16 6.59 46.80 25.68
C THR A 16 7.38 47.26 24.45
N SER A 17 6.88 47.60 23.27
CA SER A 17 5.57 48.11 22.84
C SER A 17 5.55 48.02 21.30
N VAL A 18 4.45 47.56 20.69
CA VAL A 18 4.13 47.94 19.30
C VAL A 18 2.63 48.23 19.21
N ASP A 19 2.36 49.33 18.51
CA ASP A 19 1.13 50.11 18.42
C ASP A 19 -0.18 49.36 18.18
N SER A 20 -1.19 49.93 18.80
CA SER A 20 -2.61 49.70 18.54
C SER A 20 -3.06 50.47 17.30
N THR A 21 -3.65 49.77 16.33
CA THR A 21 -4.76 50.35 15.55
C THR A 21 -5.89 49.34 15.52
N ASN A 22 -7.01 49.76 16.10
CA ASN A 22 -8.30 49.09 16.06
C ASN A 22 -8.87 49.19 14.65
N ASP A 23 -9.34 48.08 14.08
CA ASP A 23 -10.50 48.10 13.19
C ASP A 23 -11.29 46.79 13.32
N LEU A 24 -12.39 46.93 14.07
CA LEU A 24 -13.73 46.34 13.95
C LEU A 24 -13.93 44.94 13.34
N HIS A 25 -14.53 44.10 14.20
CA HIS A 25 -15.27 42.86 13.99
C HIS A 25 -15.86 42.60 12.58
N ASP A 26 -15.57 41.41 12.05
CA ASP A 26 -16.58 40.60 11.34
C ASP A 26 -16.38 39.11 11.70
N ASP A 27 -17.31 38.58 12.48
CA ASP A 27 -17.37 37.18 12.90
C ASP A 27 -17.79 36.31 11.71
N ASN A 28 -16.84 35.64 11.06
CA ASN A 28 -17.13 34.51 10.19
C ASN A 28 -16.35 33.28 10.63
N ASN A 29 -17.03 32.46 11.43
CA ASN A 29 -16.66 31.11 11.83
C ASN A 29 -16.69 30.17 10.61
N SER A 30 -15.65 30.25 9.76
CA SER A 30 -15.40 29.26 8.71
C SER A 30 -14.17 28.45 9.05
N ARG A 31 -14.39 27.22 9.54
CA ARG A 31 -13.38 26.15 9.60
C ARG A 31 -12.57 26.12 8.29
N PRO A 32 -11.23 26.01 8.33
CA PRO A 32 -10.46 25.92 7.10
C PRO A 32 -10.84 24.61 6.38
N LYS A 33 -11.52 24.74 5.25
CA LYS A 33 -11.75 23.62 4.34
C LYS A 33 -10.37 23.14 3.89
N LYS A 34 -9.99 21.91 4.27
CA LYS A 34 -8.82 21.21 3.75
C LYS A 34 -8.87 21.29 2.22
N LYS A 35 -7.98 22.08 1.61
CA LYS A 35 -7.82 22.10 0.16
C LYS A 35 -7.44 20.69 -0.27
N ARG A 36 -8.28 20.05 -1.09
CA ARG A 36 -7.96 18.77 -1.72
C ARG A 36 -6.73 19.00 -2.61
N LYS A 37 -5.62 18.32 -2.30
CA LYS A 37 -4.43 18.31 -3.14
C LYS A 37 -4.85 17.78 -4.52
N THR A 38 -4.60 18.54 -5.58
CA THR A 38 -5.01 18.17 -6.94
C THR A 38 -3.95 17.26 -7.56
N MET A 39 -4.35 16.34 -8.43
CA MET A 39 -3.43 15.36 -9.05
C MET A 39 -2.29 16.02 -9.85
N HIS A 40 -2.50 17.25 -10.34
CA HIS A 40 -1.45 18.05 -10.96
C HIS A 40 -0.28 18.31 -10.00
N ASP A 41 -0.60 18.58 -8.73
CA ASP A 41 0.37 18.88 -7.67
C ASP A 41 1.22 17.64 -7.31
N SER A 42 0.61 16.45 -7.33
CA SER A 42 1.31 15.17 -7.13
C SER A 42 2.23 14.83 -8.30
N PHE A 43 1.79 15.09 -9.54
CA PHE A 43 2.59 14.85 -10.74
C PHE A 43 3.77 15.83 -10.83
N GLU A 44 3.53 17.09 -10.49
CA GLU A 44 4.55 18.14 -10.42
C GLU A 44 5.59 17.84 -9.34
N LEU A 45 5.19 17.26 -8.21
CA LEU A 45 6.11 16.82 -7.16
C LEU A 45 6.99 15.65 -7.61
N ILE A 46 6.45 14.69 -8.37
CA ILE A 46 7.23 13.57 -8.94
C ILE A 46 8.21 14.08 -10.00
N GLU A 47 7.78 14.99 -10.87
CA GLU A 47 8.66 15.60 -11.88
C GLU A 47 9.77 16.42 -11.22
N ARG A 48 9.46 17.21 -10.18
CA ARG A 48 10.47 17.90 -9.38
C ARG A 48 11.42 16.92 -8.71
N PHE A 49 10.92 15.82 -8.18
CA PHE A 49 11.74 14.76 -7.57
C PHE A 49 12.71 14.13 -8.59
N ASN A 50 12.26 13.87 -9.81
CA ASN A 50 13.10 13.36 -10.89
C ASN A 50 14.11 14.40 -11.42
N SER A 51 13.80 15.69 -11.28
CA SER A 51 14.68 16.79 -11.68
C SER A 51 15.79 17.11 -10.69
N PHE A 52 15.70 16.58 -9.45
CA PHE A 52 16.86 16.56 -8.57
C PHE A 52 17.86 15.60 -9.19
N ASP A 53 19.01 16.14 -9.59
CA ASP A 53 20.15 15.37 -10.04
C ASP A 53 20.63 14.55 -8.83
N LEU A 54 20.08 13.34 -8.69
CA LEU A 54 20.45 12.43 -7.61
C LEU A 54 21.88 11.99 -7.89
N GLU A 55 22.85 12.66 -7.25
CA GLU A 55 24.28 12.35 -7.39
C GLU A 55 24.53 10.84 -7.30
N ASP A 56 25.46 10.35 -8.12
CA ASP A 56 25.81 8.95 -8.20
C ASP A 56 26.19 8.36 -6.83
N CYS A 57 25.38 7.40 -6.34
CA CYS A 57 25.69 6.20 -5.54
C CYS A 57 26.62 6.29 -4.29
N GLU A 58 27.21 7.43 -3.96
CA GLU A 58 28.25 7.53 -2.94
C GLU A 58 27.72 7.90 -1.55
N THR A 59 26.47 8.36 -1.46
CA THR A 59 25.85 8.78 -0.20
C THR A 59 24.45 8.18 0.01
N VAL A 60 24.09 7.93 1.28
CA VAL A 60 22.76 7.47 1.68
C VAL A 60 21.88 8.70 1.86
N ASP A 61 20.72 8.73 1.21
CA ASP A 61 19.78 9.83 1.36
C ASP A 61 19.29 9.90 2.82
N PRO A 62 19.38 11.05 3.51
CA PRO A 62 18.98 11.17 4.91
C PRO A 62 17.50 10.88 5.19
N LEU A 63 16.63 11.05 4.18
CA LEU A 63 15.19 10.84 4.29
C LEU A 63 14.76 9.50 3.69
N LEU A 64 15.27 9.18 2.51
CA LEU A 64 14.84 8.06 1.67
C LEU A 64 15.77 6.84 1.79
N GLY A 65 16.89 6.98 2.50
CA GLY A 65 17.89 5.96 2.67
C GLY A 65 18.42 5.47 1.32
N VAL A 66 18.37 4.17 1.14
CA VAL A 66 18.82 3.48 -0.09
C VAL A 66 17.75 3.44 -1.19
N SER A 67 16.54 3.96 -0.91
CA SER A 67 15.37 3.82 -1.77
C SER A 67 15.17 5.03 -2.69
N GLN A 68 16.12 5.94 -2.78
CA GLN A 68 15.98 7.21 -3.49
C GLN A 68 15.50 7.04 -4.95
N LYS A 69 16.07 6.07 -5.68
CA LYS A 69 15.65 5.72 -7.05
C LYS A 69 14.36 4.89 -7.13
N LEU A 70 13.92 4.28 -6.02
CA LEU A 70 12.70 3.49 -5.94
C LEU A 70 11.45 4.37 -5.81
N PHE A 71 11.50 5.39 -4.95
CA PHE A 71 10.37 6.28 -4.67
C PHE A 71 9.71 6.89 -5.91
N PRO A 72 10.43 7.40 -6.93
CA PRO A 72 9.78 7.91 -8.12
C PRO A 72 9.06 6.83 -8.94
N ILE A 73 9.58 5.59 -8.96
CA ILE A 73 8.89 4.44 -9.59
C ILE A 73 7.59 4.15 -8.83
N MET A 74 7.65 4.10 -7.49
CA MET A 74 6.47 3.93 -6.64
C MET A 74 5.43 5.04 -6.85
N GLY A 75 5.86 6.29 -6.98
CA GLY A 75 4.99 7.44 -7.25
C GLY A 75 4.26 7.32 -8.60
N LYS A 76 4.95 6.84 -9.64
CA LYS A 76 4.33 6.54 -10.95
C LYS A 76 3.30 5.41 -10.84
N VAL A 77 3.58 4.36 -10.06
CA VAL A 77 2.63 3.27 -9.81
C VAL A 77 1.39 3.77 -9.06
N ALA A 78 1.57 4.52 -7.97
CA ALA A 78 0.47 5.11 -7.21
C ALA A 78 -0.41 6.02 -8.09
N SER A 79 0.21 6.78 -8.99
CA SER A 79 -0.50 7.64 -9.96
C SER A 79 -1.32 6.81 -10.95
N LEU A 80 -0.77 5.71 -11.48
CA LEU A 80 -1.49 4.79 -12.37
C LEU A 80 -2.68 4.16 -11.65
N ILE A 81 -2.49 3.66 -10.43
CA ILE A 81 -3.55 3.01 -9.63
C ILE A 81 -4.65 4.01 -9.30
N THR A 82 -4.30 5.24 -8.96
CA THR A 82 -5.27 6.33 -8.71
C THR A 82 -6.10 6.62 -9.97
N LYS A 83 -5.48 6.61 -11.15
CA LYS A 83 -6.20 6.75 -12.42
C LYS A 83 -7.19 5.61 -12.64
N ILE A 84 -6.78 4.36 -12.41
CA ILE A 84 -7.66 3.18 -12.50
C ILE A 84 -8.87 3.33 -11.58
N ARG A 85 -8.65 3.68 -10.31
CA ARG A 85 -9.74 3.88 -9.31
C ARG A 85 -10.75 4.95 -9.76
N LYS A 86 -10.28 6.05 -10.34
CA LYS A 86 -11.15 7.13 -10.86
C LYS A 86 -11.94 6.69 -12.09
N GLU A 87 -11.30 5.99 -13.02
CA GLU A 87 -11.99 5.46 -14.21
C GLU A 87 -13.11 4.49 -13.84
N ASP A 88 -12.95 3.70 -12.78
CA ASP A 88 -13.99 2.79 -12.28
C ASP A 88 -15.12 3.52 -11.55
N SER A 89 -14.78 4.55 -10.78
CA SER A 89 -15.75 5.37 -10.04
C SER A 89 -16.67 6.14 -11.01
N ASN A 90 -16.09 6.78 -12.03
CA ASN A 90 -16.83 7.60 -12.99
C ASN A 90 -17.78 6.78 -13.89
N LYS A 91 -17.47 5.50 -14.15
CA LYS A 91 -18.33 4.60 -14.93
C LYS A 91 -19.55 4.10 -14.14
N THR A 92 -19.53 4.21 -12.81
CA THR A 92 -20.58 3.68 -11.93
C THR A 92 -21.76 4.65 -11.76
N THR A 93 -21.58 5.95 -12.01
CA THR A 93 -22.63 6.98 -11.84
C THR A 93 -23.77 6.88 -12.88
N THR A 94 -23.62 6.11 -13.95
CA THR A 94 -24.61 6.03 -15.05
C THR A 94 -25.62 4.88 -14.90
N GLN A 95 -25.58 4.08 -13.84
CA GLN A 95 -26.54 2.98 -13.63
C GLN A 95 -27.28 3.12 -12.30
N LEU A 96 -28.34 3.95 -12.32
CA LEU A 96 -29.39 3.92 -11.31
C LEU A 96 -30.28 2.69 -11.59
N HIS A 97 -30.54 1.87 -10.56
CA HIS A 97 -31.40 0.68 -10.52
C HIS A 97 -30.77 -0.68 -10.90
N SER A 98 -30.09 -1.30 -9.93
CA SER A 98 -30.26 -2.75 -9.67
C SER A 98 -29.62 -3.11 -8.32
N GLN A 99 -30.46 -3.33 -7.32
CA GLN A 99 -30.09 -3.87 -6.02
C GLN A 99 -29.74 -5.36 -6.23
N TYR A 100 -28.55 -5.79 -5.77
CA TYR A 100 -28.04 -7.18 -5.84
C TYR A 100 -27.49 -7.70 -7.18
N LYS A 101 -26.67 -6.93 -7.90
CA LYS A 101 -25.72 -7.52 -8.87
C LYS A 101 -24.28 -7.18 -8.48
N PRO A 102 -23.36 -8.16 -8.41
CA PRO A 102 -21.96 -7.88 -8.16
C PRO A 102 -21.43 -6.94 -9.26
N LYS A 103 -20.81 -5.83 -8.85
CA LYS A 103 -20.15 -4.88 -9.74
C LYS A 103 -19.01 -5.61 -10.45
N LYS A 104 -19.24 -6.14 -11.65
CA LYS A 104 -18.16 -6.67 -12.50
C LYS A 104 -17.30 -5.47 -12.96
N ARG A 105 -16.08 -5.37 -12.42
CA ARG A 105 -15.08 -4.41 -12.92
C ARG A 105 -14.75 -4.72 -14.38
N LYS A 106 -14.81 -3.69 -15.22
CA LYS A 106 -14.43 -3.79 -16.63
C LYS A 106 -12.92 -3.90 -16.75
N ARG A 107 -12.45 -4.65 -17.75
CA ARG A 107 -11.04 -4.79 -18.10
C ARG A 107 -10.31 -3.43 -18.21
N ASN A 108 -9.06 -3.39 -17.76
CA ASN A 108 -8.18 -2.25 -17.95
C ASN A 108 -7.90 -1.98 -19.44
N SER A 109 -7.75 -0.70 -19.81
CA SER A 109 -7.39 -0.33 -21.19
C SER A 109 -5.99 -0.83 -21.56
N LEU A 110 -5.74 -1.09 -22.85
CA LEU A 110 -4.42 -1.51 -23.31
C LEU A 110 -3.31 -0.51 -22.96
N MET A 111 -3.63 0.78 -22.89
CA MET A 111 -2.69 1.82 -22.45
C MET A 111 -2.32 1.67 -20.97
N ILE A 112 -3.29 1.37 -20.10
CA ILE A 112 -3.04 1.09 -18.67
C ILE A 112 -2.19 -0.17 -18.53
N ILE A 113 -2.53 -1.24 -19.26
CA ILE A 113 -1.81 -2.51 -19.21
C ILE A 113 -0.36 -2.31 -19.68
N SER A 114 -0.13 -1.64 -20.81
CA SER A 114 1.21 -1.37 -21.34
C SER A 114 2.05 -0.55 -20.35
N LYS A 115 1.46 0.48 -19.72
CA LYS A 115 2.17 1.26 -18.71
C LYS A 115 2.48 0.46 -17.44
N ALA A 116 1.56 -0.40 -17.01
CA ALA A 116 1.77 -1.29 -15.87
C ALA A 116 2.93 -2.26 -16.13
N VAL A 117 3.03 -2.84 -17.33
CA VAL A 117 4.16 -3.71 -17.72
C VAL A 117 5.49 -2.96 -17.62
N GLN A 118 5.58 -1.73 -18.15
CA GLN A 118 6.80 -0.92 -18.03
C GLN A 118 7.20 -0.68 -16.57
N LEU A 119 6.25 -0.26 -15.74
CA LEU A 119 6.50 0.02 -14.32
C LEU A 119 6.87 -1.26 -13.54
N LYS A 120 6.25 -2.39 -13.87
CA LYS A 120 6.63 -3.70 -13.32
C LYS A 120 8.08 -4.02 -13.66
N THR A 121 8.48 -3.88 -14.92
CA THR A 121 9.87 -4.10 -15.34
C THR A 121 10.84 -3.14 -14.64
N GLU A 122 10.49 -1.86 -14.48
CA GLU A 122 11.29 -0.89 -13.70
C GLU A 122 11.46 -1.35 -12.24
N LEU A 123 10.40 -1.84 -11.59
CA LEU A 123 10.45 -2.38 -10.21
C LEU A 123 11.22 -3.71 -10.09
N GLU A 124 11.15 -4.57 -11.10
CA GLU A 124 11.86 -5.86 -11.11
C GLU A 124 13.37 -5.67 -11.35
N ASN A 125 13.75 -4.67 -12.15
CA ASN A 125 15.15 -4.35 -12.43
C ASN A 125 15.78 -3.40 -11.40
N TRP A 126 14.97 -2.76 -10.55
CA TRP A 126 15.50 -1.93 -9.48
C TRP A 126 16.31 -2.78 -8.51
N SER A 127 17.45 -2.24 -8.10
CA SER A 127 18.28 -2.80 -7.04
C SER A 127 18.79 -1.66 -6.14
N PRO A 128 19.07 -1.95 -4.86
CA PRO A 128 19.69 -0.97 -3.98
C PRO A 128 21.08 -0.57 -4.53
N PRO A 129 21.52 0.69 -4.31
CA PRO A 129 22.85 1.15 -4.71
C PRO A 129 23.98 0.23 -4.23
N SER A 130 25.07 0.15 -4.99
CA SER A 130 26.23 -0.66 -4.60
C SER A 130 27.10 0.09 -3.58
N PHE A 131 27.04 -0.32 -2.32
CA PHE A 131 27.70 0.36 -1.19
C PHE A 131 29.20 0.08 -1.01
N ARG A 132 29.94 -0.25 -2.08
CA ARG A 132 31.36 -0.65 -1.96
C ARG A 132 32.24 0.39 -1.27
N ASN A 133 31.86 1.67 -1.29
CA ASN A 133 32.63 2.79 -0.72
C ASN A 133 31.81 3.65 0.26
N LEU A 134 30.73 3.12 0.84
CA LEU A 134 29.82 3.93 1.66
C LEU A 134 30.49 4.34 2.99
N GLN A 135 30.79 5.63 3.14
CA GLN A 135 31.26 6.20 4.41
C GLN A 135 30.05 6.41 5.32
N ILE A 136 29.75 5.41 6.15
CA ILE A 136 28.67 5.51 7.14
C ILE A 136 29.22 6.23 8.37
N GLU A 137 28.83 7.49 8.56
CA GLU A 137 29.23 8.28 9.73
C GLU A 137 28.45 7.90 11.00
N ASP A 138 27.21 7.40 10.85
CA ASP A 138 26.34 7.04 11.97
C ASP A 138 26.57 5.59 12.43
N PRO A 139 27.13 5.35 13.64
CA PRO A 139 27.38 4.00 14.16
C PRO A 139 26.11 3.19 14.44
N LEU A 140 24.94 3.82 14.48
CA LEU A 140 23.64 3.16 14.64
C LEU A 140 22.97 2.85 13.30
N PHE A 141 23.60 3.17 12.17
CA PHE A 141 23.04 2.90 10.86
C PHE A 141 23.16 1.41 10.53
N ASP A 142 22.01 0.75 10.42
CA ASP A 142 21.92 -0.65 10.03
C ASP A 142 21.59 -0.74 8.54
N LEU A 143 22.63 -0.97 7.74
CA LEU A 143 22.52 -1.09 6.29
C LEU A 143 21.65 -2.29 5.89
N ALA A 144 21.77 -3.42 6.60
CA ALA A 144 21.00 -4.63 6.28
C ALA A 144 19.50 -4.40 6.50
N SER A 145 19.11 -3.80 7.64
CA SER A 145 17.72 -3.41 7.88
C SER A 145 17.20 -2.42 6.84
N THR A 146 18.05 -1.48 6.42
CA THR A 146 17.68 -0.44 5.45
C THR A 146 17.42 -1.04 4.06
N ILE A 147 18.30 -1.94 3.60
CA ILE A 147 18.11 -2.68 2.35
C ILE A 147 16.87 -3.57 2.42
N ALA A 148 16.70 -4.34 3.51
CA ALA A 148 15.53 -5.20 3.66
C ALA A 148 14.22 -4.40 3.67
N THR A 149 14.22 -3.22 4.29
CA THR A 149 13.06 -2.31 4.26
C THR A 149 12.80 -1.76 2.86
N ALA A 150 13.84 -1.40 2.11
CA ALA A 150 13.70 -0.93 0.72
C ALA A 150 13.13 -2.02 -0.21
N GLU A 151 13.63 -3.25 -0.09
CA GLU A 151 13.09 -4.41 -0.80
C GLU A 151 11.62 -4.66 -0.43
N ALA A 152 11.25 -4.53 0.85
CA ALA A 152 9.87 -4.67 1.29
C ALA A 152 8.94 -3.63 0.62
N TYR A 153 9.41 -2.38 0.45
CA TYR A 153 8.68 -1.36 -0.29
C TYR A 153 8.52 -1.70 -1.78
N ARG A 154 9.57 -2.26 -2.40
CA ARG A 154 9.51 -2.72 -3.79
C ARG A 154 8.48 -3.84 -3.98
N TYR A 155 8.52 -4.86 -3.14
CA TYR A 155 7.52 -5.95 -3.16
C TYR A 155 6.10 -5.46 -2.86
N ALA A 156 5.92 -4.55 -1.89
CA ALA A 156 4.61 -3.96 -1.59
C ALA A 156 4.05 -3.19 -2.79
N THR A 157 4.91 -2.52 -3.55
CA THR A 157 4.52 -1.78 -4.75
C THR A 157 4.17 -2.73 -5.90
N LEU A 158 4.94 -3.81 -6.08
CA LEU A 158 4.61 -4.89 -7.03
C LEU A 158 3.27 -5.55 -6.70
N LEU A 159 3.03 -5.85 -5.42
CA LEU A 159 1.78 -6.39 -4.92
C LEU A 159 0.60 -5.46 -5.22
N TYR A 160 0.75 -4.17 -4.93
CA TYR A 160 -0.32 -3.20 -5.20
C TYR A 160 -0.59 -3.03 -6.70
N LEU A 161 0.45 -3.09 -7.53
CA LEU A 161 0.32 -3.06 -8.99
C LEU A 161 -0.38 -4.32 -9.53
N HIS A 162 -0.04 -5.51 -9.00
CA HIS A 162 -0.71 -6.78 -9.33
C HIS A 162 -2.21 -6.72 -9.01
N GLN A 163 -2.57 -6.24 -7.82
CA GLN A 163 -3.96 -6.10 -7.39
C GLN A 163 -4.76 -5.12 -8.27
N ALA A 164 -4.09 -4.10 -8.83
CA ALA A 164 -4.71 -3.09 -9.68
C ALA A 164 -4.83 -3.49 -11.16
N VAL A 165 -3.86 -4.25 -11.66
CA VAL A 165 -3.77 -4.67 -13.07
C VAL A 165 -3.50 -6.18 -13.14
N PRO A 166 -4.48 -7.02 -12.78
CA PRO A 166 -4.32 -8.48 -12.76
C PRO A 166 -4.10 -9.09 -14.16
N GLU A 167 -4.23 -8.27 -15.21
CA GLU A 167 -3.93 -8.62 -16.60
C GLU A 167 -2.43 -8.86 -16.86
N ILE A 168 -1.54 -8.29 -16.04
CA ILE A 168 -0.10 -8.50 -16.20
C ILE A 168 0.32 -9.80 -15.49
N PRO A 169 1.16 -10.64 -16.12
CA PRO A 169 1.69 -11.82 -15.45
C PRO A 169 2.57 -11.41 -14.27
N SER A 170 2.28 -11.93 -13.09
CA SER A 170 3.10 -11.73 -11.89
C SER A 170 2.91 -12.88 -10.90
N SER A 171 3.80 -12.92 -9.91
CA SER A 171 3.63 -13.74 -8.72
C SER A 171 2.29 -13.43 -8.03
N SER A 172 1.76 -14.42 -7.31
CA SER A 172 0.50 -14.33 -6.57
C SER A 172 0.57 -13.24 -5.50
N SER A 173 -0.60 -12.72 -5.10
CA SER A 173 -0.64 -11.69 -4.05
C SER A 173 0.01 -12.18 -2.75
N HIS A 174 -0.29 -13.44 -2.42
CA HIS A 174 0.25 -14.09 -1.23
C HIS A 174 1.77 -14.28 -1.33
N SER A 175 2.33 -14.76 -2.45
CA SER A 175 3.78 -14.92 -2.60
C SER A 175 4.54 -13.60 -2.51
N LEU A 176 3.99 -12.51 -3.07
CA LEU A 176 4.58 -11.18 -2.92
C LEU A 176 4.52 -10.69 -1.47
N ALA A 177 3.42 -10.97 -0.75
CA ALA A 177 3.28 -10.64 0.65
C ALA A 177 4.23 -11.45 1.55
N GLU A 178 4.39 -12.74 1.30
CA GLU A 178 5.31 -13.61 2.02
C GLU A 178 6.75 -13.07 1.96
N ASN A 179 7.19 -12.63 0.78
CA ASN A 179 8.50 -11.97 0.63
C ASN A 179 8.66 -10.74 1.55
N ILE A 180 7.62 -9.91 1.68
CA ILE A 180 7.62 -8.75 2.57
C ILE A 180 7.71 -9.19 4.04
N LEU A 181 6.90 -10.19 4.44
CA LEU A 181 6.88 -10.72 5.80
C LEU A 181 8.23 -11.34 6.18
N MET A 182 8.86 -12.09 5.28
CA MET A 182 10.20 -12.66 5.48
C MET A 182 11.27 -11.57 5.67
N LEU A 183 11.26 -10.54 4.82
CA LEU A 183 12.17 -9.40 4.95
C LEU A 183 12.00 -8.72 6.32
N PHE A 184 10.77 -8.48 6.75
CA PHE A 184 10.51 -7.88 8.07
C PHE A 184 10.83 -8.81 9.23
N ALA A 185 10.68 -10.13 9.07
CA ALA A 185 11.13 -11.12 10.05
C ALA A 185 12.64 -11.06 10.29
N SER A 186 13.42 -10.78 9.23
CA SER A 186 14.87 -10.59 9.33
C SER A 186 15.30 -9.30 10.04
N ILE A 187 14.41 -8.32 10.19
CA ILE A 187 14.72 -7.02 10.79
C ILE A 187 14.49 -7.05 12.31
N PRO A 188 15.54 -6.84 13.14
CA PRO A 188 15.39 -6.76 14.58
C PRO A 188 14.45 -5.63 14.99
N THR A 189 13.65 -5.85 16.04
CA THR A 189 12.72 -4.85 16.58
C THR A 189 13.43 -3.60 17.15
N SER A 190 14.72 -3.72 17.50
CA SER A 190 15.58 -2.59 17.87
C SER A 190 15.90 -1.66 16.70
N SER A 191 15.75 -2.10 15.45
CA SER A 191 16.05 -1.32 14.25
C SER A 191 15.25 -0.02 14.19
N ARG A 192 15.89 1.06 13.75
CA ARG A 192 15.24 2.36 13.52
C ARG A 192 14.30 2.34 12.32
N THR A 193 14.55 1.45 11.36
CA THR A 193 13.73 1.29 10.15
C THR A 193 12.29 0.85 10.43
N CYS A 194 12.00 0.30 11.62
CA CYS A 194 10.65 -0.13 11.99
C CYS A 194 9.59 0.98 11.84
N VAL A 195 9.97 2.25 11.97
CA VAL A 195 9.03 3.38 11.82
C VAL A 195 8.50 3.55 10.40
N THR A 196 9.19 3.01 9.40
CA THR A 196 8.78 3.06 7.99
C THR A 196 8.11 1.76 7.52
N HIS A 197 7.82 0.81 8.43
CA HIS A 197 7.24 -0.48 8.04
C HIS A 197 5.73 -0.42 7.76
N ILE A 198 5.05 0.66 8.14
CA ILE A 198 3.59 0.74 8.19
C ILE A 198 2.95 0.38 6.84
N PHE A 199 3.40 0.99 5.73
CA PHE A 199 2.79 0.76 4.43
C PHE A 199 3.06 -0.67 3.90
N PRO A 200 4.32 -1.16 3.79
CA PRO A 200 4.54 -2.53 3.32
C PRO A 200 3.89 -3.57 4.24
N LEU A 201 3.90 -3.34 5.56
CA LEU A 201 3.27 -4.24 6.52
C LEU A 201 1.77 -4.29 6.32
N LEU A 202 1.09 -3.15 6.12
CA LEU A 202 -0.35 -3.11 5.84
C LEU A 202 -0.71 -3.95 4.63
N VAL A 203 -0.01 -3.72 3.51
CA VAL A 203 -0.32 -4.40 2.26
C VAL A 203 -0.07 -5.91 2.39
N ALA A 204 1.07 -6.32 2.94
CA ALA A 204 1.41 -7.73 3.15
C ALA A 204 0.48 -8.42 4.15
N SER A 205 0.14 -7.74 5.25
CA SER A 205 -0.72 -8.27 6.30
C SER A 205 -2.11 -8.62 5.77
N CYS A 206 -2.64 -7.83 4.83
CA CYS A 206 -3.94 -8.11 4.21
C CYS A 206 -3.97 -9.45 3.46
N GLU A 207 -2.83 -9.91 2.97
CA GLU A 207 -2.62 -11.17 2.24
C GLU A 207 -2.19 -12.34 3.14
N ALA A 208 -2.02 -12.12 4.45
CA ALA A 208 -1.58 -13.16 5.38
C ALA A 208 -2.63 -14.28 5.55
N GLU A 209 -2.19 -15.51 5.42
CA GLU A 209 -3.00 -16.71 5.57
C GLU A 209 -3.34 -17.02 7.04
N PRO A 210 -4.51 -17.61 7.32
CA PRO A 210 -4.82 -18.10 8.67
C PRO A 210 -3.76 -19.07 9.19
N GLY A 211 -3.30 -18.86 10.42
CA GLY A 211 -2.24 -19.65 11.05
C GLY A 211 -1.10 -18.76 11.51
N ASP A 212 0.12 -19.26 11.36
CA ASP A 212 1.36 -18.65 11.85
C ASP A 212 1.59 -17.24 11.30
N GLU A 213 1.25 -16.97 10.04
CA GLU A 213 1.45 -15.65 9.44
C GLU A 213 0.61 -14.57 10.12
N ARG A 214 -0.69 -14.83 10.33
CA ARG A 214 -1.56 -13.86 11.02
C ARG A 214 -1.16 -13.66 12.48
N GLU A 215 -0.63 -14.69 13.14
CA GLU A 215 -0.10 -14.56 14.50
C GLU A 215 1.15 -13.68 14.52
N TRP A 216 2.11 -13.95 13.63
CA TRP A 216 3.30 -13.12 13.47
C TRP A 216 2.95 -11.66 13.14
N VAL A 217 1.99 -11.44 12.25
CA VAL A 217 1.50 -10.10 11.88
C VAL A 217 0.90 -9.39 13.09
N LYS A 218 0.05 -10.06 13.88
CA LYS A 218 -0.55 -9.50 15.11
C LYS A 218 0.55 -9.02 16.07
N GLU A 219 1.57 -9.85 16.30
CA GLU A 219 2.68 -9.50 17.18
C GLU A 219 3.46 -8.30 16.64
N ARG A 220 3.76 -8.27 15.34
CA ARG A 220 4.50 -7.18 14.69
C ARG A 220 3.73 -5.86 14.77
N TRP A 221 2.42 -5.84 14.51
CA TRP A 221 1.59 -4.64 14.70
C TRP A 221 1.52 -4.20 16.16
N GLY A 222 1.35 -5.15 17.09
CA GLY A 222 1.36 -4.87 18.52
C GLY A 222 2.68 -4.25 19.00
N PHE A 223 3.80 -4.69 18.44
CA PHE A 223 5.10 -4.07 18.66
C PHE A 223 5.17 -2.64 18.10
N LEU A 224 4.77 -2.42 16.85
CA LEU A 224 4.81 -1.08 16.23
C LEU A 224 3.92 -0.07 16.96
N SER A 225 2.72 -0.50 17.39
CA SER A 225 1.80 0.32 18.19
C SER A 225 2.47 0.78 19.49
N LYS A 226 3.09 -0.14 20.24
CA LYS A 226 3.86 0.16 21.46
C LYS A 226 5.12 1.00 21.22
N LYS A 227 5.76 0.89 20.05
CA LYS A 227 6.99 1.63 19.73
C LYS A 227 6.71 3.09 19.40
N MET A 228 5.65 3.34 18.63
CA MET A 228 5.40 4.66 18.05
C MET A 228 4.28 5.45 18.74
N TRP A 229 3.34 4.79 19.43
CA TRP A 229 2.19 5.44 20.10
C TRP A 229 1.35 6.33 19.17
N ILE A 230 1.27 5.96 17.89
CA ILE A 230 0.51 6.69 16.88
C ILE A 230 -0.79 5.91 16.61
N GLY A 231 -1.95 6.49 16.92
CA GLY A 231 -3.26 5.83 16.72
C GLY A 231 -3.56 5.42 15.26
N THR A 232 -2.84 5.98 14.29
CA THR A 232 -2.86 5.56 12.88
C THR A 232 -2.42 4.09 12.71
N ILE A 233 -1.51 3.60 13.56
CA ILE A 233 -1.01 2.22 13.51
C ILE A 233 -2.10 1.25 13.96
N ASP A 234 -2.76 1.56 15.07
CA ASP A 234 -3.89 0.75 15.56
C ASP A 234 -4.99 0.71 14.50
N ARG A 235 -5.31 1.86 13.89
CA ARG A 235 -6.33 1.94 12.84
C ARG A 235 -5.95 1.14 11.58
N ALA A 236 -4.67 1.16 11.18
CA ALA A 236 -4.17 0.34 10.08
C ALA A 236 -4.36 -1.15 10.36
N PHE A 237 -4.05 -1.57 11.60
CA PHE A 237 -4.24 -2.95 12.00
C PHE A 237 -5.72 -3.36 12.10
N GLU A 238 -6.61 -2.46 12.51
CA GLU A 238 -8.06 -2.71 12.42
C GLU A 238 -8.50 -2.97 10.96
N VAL A 239 -7.98 -2.22 9.99
CA VAL A 239 -8.27 -2.47 8.56
C VAL A 239 -7.82 -3.86 8.14
N VAL A 240 -6.62 -4.28 8.56
CA VAL A 240 -6.11 -5.64 8.29
C VAL A 240 -7.08 -6.70 8.83
N LYS A 241 -7.53 -6.57 10.08
CA LYS A 241 -8.46 -7.52 10.69
C LYS A 241 -9.80 -7.59 9.98
N GLU A 242 -10.32 -6.44 9.54
CA GLU A 242 -11.55 -6.39 8.74
C GLU A 242 -11.36 -7.07 7.37
N VAL A 243 -10.24 -6.82 6.70
CA VAL A 243 -9.90 -7.52 5.44
C VAL A 243 -9.85 -9.03 5.64
N TRP A 244 -9.23 -9.51 6.71
CA TRP A 244 -9.23 -10.94 7.06
C TRP A 244 -10.66 -11.47 7.24
N SER A 245 -11.50 -10.76 8.01
CA SER A 245 -12.90 -11.17 8.22
C SER A 245 -13.66 -11.30 6.90
N ARG A 246 -13.55 -10.30 6.00
CA ARG A 246 -14.19 -10.33 4.68
C ARG A 246 -13.68 -11.48 3.81
N ARG A 247 -12.37 -11.72 3.81
CA ARG A 247 -11.75 -12.82 3.03
C ARG A 247 -12.12 -14.20 3.57
N ASP A 248 -12.21 -14.36 4.89
CA ASP A 248 -12.61 -15.63 5.51
C ASP A 248 -14.06 -15.98 5.15
N ILE A 249 -14.94 -14.97 5.05
CA ILE A 249 -16.32 -15.16 4.54
C ILE A 249 -16.31 -15.66 3.08
N LEU A 250 -15.44 -15.11 2.23
CA LEU A 250 -15.31 -15.55 0.83
C LEU A 250 -14.77 -16.98 0.73
N ARG A 251 -13.73 -17.33 1.51
CA ARG A 251 -13.17 -18.68 1.58
C ARG A 251 -14.24 -19.70 1.98
N ASN A 252 -14.96 -19.43 3.08
CA ASN A 252 -16.02 -20.31 3.56
C ASN A 252 -17.14 -20.54 2.52
N LYS A 253 -17.53 -19.50 1.78
CA LYS A 253 -18.52 -19.64 0.69
C LYS A 253 -18.00 -20.53 -0.44
N LYS A 254 -16.74 -20.37 -0.82
CA LYS A 254 -16.10 -21.17 -1.89
C LYS A 254 -15.99 -22.64 -1.49
N ASP A 255 -15.64 -22.91 -0.23
CA ASP A 255 -15.54 -24.28 0.29
C ASP A 255 -16.90 -24.98 0.33
N GLN A 256 -17.98 -24.30 0.72
CA GLN A 256 -19.34 -24.86 0.68
C GLN A 256 -19.77 -25.25 -0.75
N VAL A 257 -19.54 -24.37 -1.73
CA VAL A 257 -19.87 -24.66 -3.15
C VAL A 257 -19.08 -25.85 -3.70
N ASN A 258 -17.82 -26.02 -3.29
CA ASN A 258 -16.99 -27.15 -3.72
C ASN A 258 -17.49 -28.48 -3.14
N VAL A 259 -17.94 -28.49 -1.87
CA VAL A 259 -18.51 -29.68 -1.23
C VAL A 259 -19.79 -30.12 -1.92
N ASP A 260 -20.70 -29.18 -2.22
CA ASP A 260 -21.97 -29.48 -2.89
C ASP A 260 -21.78 -30.04 -4.31
N ASN A 261 -20.78 -29.54 -5.05
CA ASN A 261 -20.46 -30.02 -6.41
C ASN A 261 -19.76 -31.38 -6.45
N SER A 262 -19.22 -31.85 -5.32
CA SER A 262 -18.53 -33.14 -5.22
C SER A 262 -19.50 -34.33 -5.06
N GLY A 263 -20.78 -34.06 -4.77
CA GLY A 263 -21.83 -35.07 -4.59
C GLY A 263 -22.78 -35.25 -5.78
N SER A 264 -22.64 -34.48 -6.86
CA SER A 264 -23.49 -34.58 -8.05
C SER A 264 -22.72 -35.17 -9.24
N ASP A 265 -22.97 -36.44 -9.55
CA ASP A 265 -22.50 -37.11 -10.76
C ASP A 265 -22.79 -36.26 -12.01
N ARG A 266 -21.71 -35.91 -12.72
CA ARG A 266 -21.77 -35.05 -13.91
C ARG A 266 -22.15 -35.86 -15.14
N ASN A 267 -23.45 -35.99 -15.38
CA ASN A 267 -23.97 -36.15 -16.73
C ASN A 267 -24.84 -34.93 -17.07
N SER A 268 -24.18 -33.81 -17.37
CA SER A 268 -24.83 -32.67 -18.00
C SER A 268 -23.95 -32.14 -19.12
N THR A 269 -24.22 -32.62 -20.33
CA THR A 269 -23.84 -31.95 -21.56
C THR A 269 -24.64 -30.65 -21.63
N SER A 270 -24.13 -29.59 -21.02
CA SER A 270 -24.78 -28.28 -21.08
C SER A 270 -24.51 -27.63 -22.45
N PRO A 271 -25.50 -26.94 -23.05
CA PRO A 271 -25.44 -26.46 -24.42
C PRO A 271 -24.36 -25.39 -24.59
N ARG A 272 -23.79 -25.32 -25.79
CA ARG A 272 -22.90 -24.22 -26.21
C ARG A 272 -23.63 -22.88 -26.07
N SER A 273 -23.46 -22.22 -24.94
CA SER A 273 -23.78 -20.80 -24.79
C SER A 273 -22.70 -19.97 -25.47
N ASP A 274 -23.10 -18.92 -26.19
CA ASP A 274 -22.18 -17.88 -26.67
C ASP A 274 -21.39 -17.35 -25.48
N VAL A 275 -20.13 -17.75 -25.39
CA VAL A 275 -19.20 -17.27 -24.37
C VAL A 275 -18.92 -15.81 -24.72
N SER A 276 -19.27 -14.88 -23.83
CA SER A 276 -18.96 -13.47 -24.04
C SER A 276 -17.46 -13.26 -24.18
N ASP A 277 -17.03 -12.33 -25.04
CA ASP A 277 -15.61 -12.00 -25.25
C ASP A 277 -14.87 -11.69 -23.93
N GLU A 278 -15.59 -11.13 -22.96
CA GLU A 278 -15.06 -10.88 -21.62
C GLU A 278 -14.78 -12.19 -20.85
N ASP A 279 -15.70 -13.15 -20.85
CA ASP A 279 -15.51 -14.43 -20.17
C ASP A 279 -14.37 -15.25 -20.82
N ALA A 280 -14.20 -15.15 -22.14
CA ALA A 280 -13.04 -15.73 -22.83
C ALA A 280 -11.73 -15.07 -22.38
N TYR A 281 -11.73 -13.74 -22.23
CA TYR A 281 -10.57 -13.00 -21.75
C TYR A 281 -10.18 -13.38 -20.31
N TYR A 282 -11.13 -13.43 -19.37
CA TYR A 282 -10.85 -13.83 -17.98
C TYR A 282 -10.29 -15.25 -17.88
N LYS A 283 -10.71 -16.16 -18.78
CA LYS A 283 -10.13 -17.52 -18.85
C LYS A 283 -8.67 -17.50 -19.30
N VAL A 284 -8.31 -16.66 -20.28
CA VAL A 284 -6.92 -16.50 -20.73
C VAL A 284 -6.08 -15.85 -19.63
N THR A 285 -6.53 -14.69 -19.15
CA THR A 285 -6.42 -14.19 -17.77
C THR A 285 -5.78 -15.16 -16.77
N LYS A 286 -6.70 -15.97 -16.26
CA LYS A 286 -6.50 -16.99 -15.26
C LYS A 286 -5.44 -18.01 -15.68
N ARG A 287 -5.51 -18.58 -16.89
CA ARG A 287 -4.53 -19.59 -17.34
C ARG A 287 -3.09 -19.08 -17.35
N ILE A 288 -2.88 -17.82 -17.72
CA ILE A 288 -1.54 -17.22 -17.71
C ILE A 288 -1.06 -17.09 -16.26
N ASN A 289 -1.91 -16.61 -15.36
CA ASN A 289 -1.55 -16.47 -13.95
C ASN A 289 -1.36 -17.84 -13.27
N ASP A 290 -2.16 -18.85 -13.58
CA ASP A 290 -2.02 -20.21 -13.08
C ASP A 290 -0.69 -20.85 -13.60
N ALA A 291 -0.26 -20.52 -14.82
CA ALA A 291 1.03 -20.99 -15.34
C ALA A 291 2.24 -20.33 -14.67
N VAL A 292 2.09 -19.08 -14.20
CA VAL A 292 3.14 -18.35 -13.47
C VAL A 292 3.17 -18.75 -11.99
N ASN A 293 1.98 -18.97 -11.41
CA ASN A 293 1.78 -19.29 -10.01
C ASN A 293 1.37 -20.76 -9.91
N SER A 294 2.36 -21.64 -9.68
CA SER A 294 2.15 -23.08 -9.44
C SER A 294 0.86 -23.34 -8.66
N ASP A 295 -0.02 -24.21 -9.19
CA ASP A 295 -1.42 -24.48 -8.76
C ASP A 295 -1.73 -24.26 -7.26
N ASP A 296 -1.88 -23.00 -6.85
CA ASP A 296 -2.38 -22.66 -5.51
C ASP A 296 -3.91 -22.63 -5.57
N VAL A 297 -4.49 -23.79 -5.31
CA VAL A 297 -5.95 -24.01 -5.29
C VAL A 297 -6.66 -23.08 -4.29
N ARG A 298 -5.94 -22.55 -3.28
CA ARG A 298 -6.47 -21.65 -2.25
C ARG A 298 -6.33 -20.17 -2.58
N SER A 299 -5.63 -19.81 -3.66
CA SER A 299 -5.49 -18.41 -4.07
C SER A 299 -6.84 -17.75 -4.35
N LEU A 300 -6.99 -16.54 -3.82
CA LEU A 300 -8.14 -15.66 -4.06
C LEU A 300 -7.82 -14.55 -5.10
N ASP A 301 -6.66 -14.58 -5.75
CA ASP A 301 -6.24 -13.52 -6.70
C ASP A 301 -7.22 -13.37 -7.89
N ASN A 302 -7.90 -14.46 -8.21
CA ASN A 302 -8.91 -14.51 -9.24
C ASN A 302 -10.30 -14.08 -8.76
N GLU A 303 -10.53 -13.93 -7.46
CA GLU A 303 -11.81 -13.49 -6.91
C GLU A 303 -11.98 -11.97 -7.08
N PRO A 304 -13.05 -11.51 -7.75
CA PRO A 304 -13.25 -10.09 -8.03
C PRO A 304 -13.39 -9.25 -6.75
N ASP A 305 -13.87 -9.85 -5.67
CA ASP A 305 -14.04 -9.18 -4.37
C ASP A 305 -12.71 -8.92 -3.64
N VAL A 306 -11.61 -9.57 -4.05
CA VAL A 306 -10.29 -9.40 -3.42
C VAL A 306 -9.42 -8.38 -4.16
N ARG A 307 -9.70 -8.15 -5.44
CA ARG A 307 -8.98 -7.20 -6.31
C ARG A 307 -9.20 -5.75 -5.88
N LEU A 308 -8.39 -4.83 -6.40
CA LEU A 308 -8.57 -3.40 -6.19
C LEU A 308 -10.06 -3.00 -6.37
N GLY A 309 -10.63 -2.26 -5.42
CA GLY A 309 -12.04 -1.86 -5.43
C GLY A 309 -13.07 -2.98 -5.19
N GLY A 310 -12.61 -4.21 -4.97
CA GLY A 310 -13.42 -5.33 -4.49
C GLY A 310 -13.79 -5.16 -3.02
N TRP A 311 -14.84 -5.84 -2.58
CA TRP A 311 -15.39 -5.69 -1.22
C TRP A 311 -14.38 -6.03 -0.11
N ALA A 312 -13.53 -7.04 -0.32
CA ALA A 312 -12.53 -7.50 0.64
C ALA A 312 -11.14 -6.87 0.43
N HIS A 313 -11.02 -5.85 -0.43
CA HIS A 313 -9.78 -5.13 -0.63
C HIS A 313 -9.61 -4.00 0.40
N TRP A 314 -8.40 -3.83 0.92
CA TRP A 314 -8.11 -2.88 2.00
C TRP A 314 -8.45 -1.42 1.66
N THR A 315 -8.31 -1.00 0.40
CA THR A 315 -8.73 0.36 -0.01
C THR A 315 -10.24 0.56 0.10
N THR A 316 -11.03 -0.49 -0.11
CA THR A 316 -12.49 -0.44 -0.01
C THR A 316 -12.91 -0.39 1.46
N VAL A 317 -12.25 -1.19 2.31
CA VAL A 317 -12.45 -1.11 3.77
C VAL A 317 -12.13 0.29 4.30
N MET A 318 -11.03 0.89 3.85
CA MET A 318 -10.66 2.26 4.21
C MET A 318 -11.71 3.28 3.75
N ASP A 319 -12.23 3.14 2.53
CA ASP A 319 -13.27 4.01 1.97
C ASP A 319 -14.59 3.88 2.77
N ASP A 320 -15.04 2.65 3.05
CA ASP A 320 -16.22 2.36 3.88
C ASP A 320 -16.12 3.02 5.27
N TRP A 321 -14.90 3.15 5.79
CA TRP A 321 -14.60 3.70 7.10
C TRP A 321 -14.31 5.21 7.08
N ASN A 322 -14.46 5.87 5.93
CA ASN A 322 -14.07 7.27 5.70
C ASN A 322 -12.63 7.56 6.16
N TRP A 323 -11.74 6.59 5.97
CA TRP A 323 -10.34 6.66 6.40
C TRP A 323 -9.40 6.71 5.19
N GLU A 324 -9.43 7.82 4.46
CA GLU A 324 -8.58 8.06 3.28
C GLU A 324 -7.23 8.72 3.64
N VAL A 325 -6.53 8.22 4.68
CA VAL A 325 -5.32 8.92 5.20
C VAL A 325 -4.04 8.56 4.43
N LEU A 326 -4.01 7.48 3.64
CA LEU A 326 -2.76 6.94 3.08
C LEU A 326 -2.57 7.08 1.57
N LEU A 327 -3.55 7.59 0.80
CA LEU A 327 -3.50 7.57 -0.68
C LEU A 327 -3.99 8.84 -1.39
N ALA A 328 -4.06 9.99 -0.70
CA ALA A 328 -4.47 11.27 -1.29
C ALA A 328 -3.29 12.06 -1.89
#